data_AF-A0A1H7VW72-F1
#
_entry.id   AF-A0A1H7VW72-F1
#
_cell.length_a   1.000
_cell.length_b   1.000
_cell.length_c   1.000
_cell.angle_alpha   90.00
_cell.angle_beta   90.00
_cell.angle_gamma   90.00
#
_symmetry.space_group_name_H-M   'P 1'
#
loop_
_entity.id
_entity.type
_entity.pdbx_description
1 polymer ?
#
loop_
_entity_poly.entity_id
_entity_poly.type
_entity_poly.pdbx_seq_one_letter_code
_entity_poly.pdbx_strand_id
1 'polypeptide(L)'
;MNHQNLYKILIVLFSSGIIAQNTLPSKTTAYVNFNIGASEIIPQEKYKQQGVTLLGCNTIISNEDIEYWSGAPSGLEWNKKDQVFTNLPYGYQIDEKTNAPYYVSKYYIASPPVFHRGENGKPTKNTEYDIGIVTPDQFVFEGEKPVQQVYLDYDILKPVKIAYIPVVFDTSFDLWKIDVIPFTVACKDFPWLDKNLYDDARSASGIGSLNRKIPELTSLFLPYYQDEDSTNQKKHFLDFEVTILNDILFHHEIYFKVDGEKKYSINLKEFYEKHRQGEKMEITLYCDYRDELPCGCKEPSSSKLDKKTE
;
A
#
# COMPACT_ATOMS: atom_id res chain seq x y z
N MET A 1 36.60 19.59 -51.47
CA MET A 1 36.19 20.85 -50.80
C MET A 1 34.74 21.09 -51.15
N ASN A 2 33.77 21.27 -50.26
CA ASN A 2 33.75 21.25 -48.80
C ASN A 2 32.28 21.05 -48.38
N HIS A 3 32.10 20.50 -47.17
CA HIS A 3 30.87 20.17 -46.48
C HIS A 3 29.79 21.25 -46.40
N GLN A 4 28.53 20.81 -46.27
CA GLN A 4 27.55 21.13 -45.19
C GLN A 4 26.13 20.85 -45.73
N ASN A 5 25.52 19.67 -45.56
CA ASN A 5 24.88 19.18 -44.33
C ASN A 5 24.31 20.31 -43.45
N LEU A 6 22.98 20.48 -43.45
CA LEU A 6 22.21 20.57 -42.20
C LEU A 6 20.74 20.22 -42.45
N TYR A 7 20.45 18.93 -42.33
CA TYR A 7 19.12 18.41 -42.07
C TYR A 7 18.58 19.05 -40.80
N LYS A 8 17.53 19.87 -40.92
CA LYS A 8 16.69 20.23 -39.77
C LYS A 8 15.74 19.07 -39.48
N ILE A 9 16.28 18.01 -38.90
CA ILE A 9 15.48 17.05 -38.15
C ILE A 9 15.14 17.75 -36.84
N LEU A 10 13.88 18.16 -36.73
CA LEU A 10 13.27 18.60 -35.50
C LEU A 10 13.27 17.39 -34.55
N ILE A 11 14.28 17.33 -33.66
CA ILE A 11 14.30 16.40 -32.54
C ILE A 11 13.17 16.86 -31.62
N VAL A 12 11.99 16.27 -31.80
CA VAL A 12 10.96 16.26 -30.77
C VAL A 12 11.51 15.40 -29.65
N LEU A 13 12.19 16.04 -28.70
CA LEU A 13 12.43 15.50 -27.37
C LEU A 13 11.06 15.37 -26.71
N PHE A 14 10.35 14.28 -27.02
CA PHE A 14 9.38 13.72 -26.11
C PHE A 14 10.17 13.40 -24.83
N SER A 15 10.11 14.30 -23.86
CA SER A 15 10.30 13.98 -22.46
C SER A 15 9.15 13.06 -22.06
N SER A 16 9.24 11.81 -22.49
CA SER A 16 8.46 10.71 -21.95
C SER A 16 8.86 10.62 -20.49
N GLY A 17 7.97 11.01 -19.58
CA GLY A 17 8.04 10.54 -18.22
C GLY A 17 7.89 9.04 -18.28
N ILE A 18 9.01 8.31 -18.32
CA ILE A 18 8.99 6.86 -18.16
C ILE A 18 8.72 6.62 -16.68
N ILE A 19 7.42 6.54 -16.35
CA ILE A 19 6.97 5.83 -15.16
C ILE A 19 7.30 4.37 -15.46
N ALA A 20 8.20 3.78 -14.67
CA ALA A 20 8.46 2.35 -14.75
C ALA A 20 7.25 1.61 -14.16
N GLN A 21 6.24 1.38 -15.00
CA GLN A 21 5.23 0.35 -14.82
C GLN A 21 5.37 -0.53 -16.07
N ASN A 22 6.17 -1.59 -15.96
CA ASN A 22 6.42 -2.53 -17.04
C ASN A 22 5.08 -3.18 -17.45
N THR A 23 4.72 -3.11 -18.73
CA THR A 23 3.56 -3.80 -19.29
C THR A 23 3.94 -5.25 -19.60
N LEU A 24 3.76 -6.13 -18.61
CA LEU A 24 4.20 -7.52 -18.69
C LEU A 24 3.41 -8.32 -19.75
N PRO A 25 4.08 -9.09 -20.63
CA PRO A 25 3.41 -10.08 -21.47
C PRO A 25 3.09 -11.33 -20.63
N SER A 26 1.82 -11.50 -20.21
CA SER A 26 1.37 -12.67 -19.44
C SER A 26 0.67 -13.73 -20.31
N LYS A 27 1.00 -15.02 -20.10
CA LYS A 27 0.13 -16.16 -20.45
C LYS A 27 -0.55 -16.80 -19.23
N THR A 28 -0.40 -16.22 -18.04
CA THR A 28 -1.01 -16.70 -16.78
C THR A 28 -1.67 -15.53 -16.05
N THR A 29 -2.98 -15.41 -16.22
CA THR A 29 -3.82 -14.39 -15.57
C THR A 29 -4.47 -14.97 -14.33
N ALA A 30 -4.29 -14.30 -13.19
CA ALA A 30 -5.04 -14.57 -11.97
C ALA A 30 -6.23 -13.61 -11.82
N TYR A 31 -7.09 -13.90 -10.85
CA TYR A 31 -8.31 -13.15 -10.55
C TYR A 31 -8.41 -12.83 -9.06
N VAL A 32 -8.97 -11.67 -8.74
CA VAL A 32 -9.36 -11.33 -7.38
C VAL A 32 -10.82 -10.88 -7.39
N ASN A 33 -11.62 -11.44 -6.51
CA ASN A 33 -13.01 -11.08 -6.30
C ASN A 33 -13.13 -10.28 -5.00
N PHE A 34 -13.55 -9.03 -5.13
CA PHE A 34 -13.78 -8.14 -4.00
C PHE A 34 -15.24 -8.09 -3.59
N ASN A 35 -15.44 -8.18 -2.28
CA ASN A 35 -16.72 -8.01 -1.61
C ASN A 35 -16.56 -6.84 -0.64
N ILE A 36 -17.31 -5.77 -0.84
CA ILE A 36 -17.22 -4.58 0.01
C ILE A 36 -18.52 -4.39 0.77
N GLY A 37 -18.38 -4.27 2.09
CA GLY A 37 -19.47 -4.06 3.04
C GLY A 37 -19.93 -2.61 3.09
N ALA A 38 -20.60 -2.28 4.19
CA ALA A 38 -20.94 -0.91 4.55
C ALA A 38 -19.73 -0.20 5.18
N SER A 39 -19.89 1.11 5.40
CA SER A 39 -18.92 2.01 6.05
C SER A 39 -19.69 2.86 7.05
N GLU A 40 -19.12 3.11 8.23
CA GLU A 40 -19.69 4.00 9.24
C GLU A 40 -19.71 5.45 8.74
N ILE A 41 -18.74 5.81 7.92
CA ILE A 41 -18.71 7.10 7.22
C ILE A 41 -19.30 6.94 5.83
N ILE A 42 -20.40 7.66 5.54
CA ILE A 42 -20.98 7.68 4.20
C ILE A 42 -20.05 8.45 3.25
N PRO A 43 -19.53 7.81 2.18
CA PRO A 43 -18.69 8.47 1.20
C PRO A 43 -19.45 9.60 0.50
N GLN A 44 -18.75 10.70 0.21
CA GLN A 44 -19.33 11.78 -0.58
C GLN A 44 -19.61 11.30 -2.01
N GLU A 45 -20.64 11.84 -2.67
CA GLU A 45 -21.09 11.40 -4.01
C GLU A 45 -19.94 11.39 -5.05
N LYS A 46 -19.03 12.38 -4.98
CA LYS A 46 -17.85 12.47 -5.85
C LYS A 46 -16.85 11.32 -5.65
N TYR A 47 -16.87 10.67 -4.49
CA TYR A 47 -15.93 9.63 -4.04
C TYR A 47 -16.69 8.36 -3.63
N LYS A 48 -17.78 8.05 -4.32
CA LYS A 48 -18.66 6.90 -4.01
C LYS A 48 -18.08 5.54 -4.39
N GLN A 49 -16.86 5.47 -4.91
CA GLN A 49 -16.21 4.21 -5.19
C GLN A 49 -14.96 4.09 -4.32
N GLN A 50 -14.70 2.88 -3.84
CA GLN A 50 -13.57 2.58 -2.97
C GLN A 50 -12.34 2.17 -3.77
N GLY A 51 -11.21 2.79 -3.44
CA GLY A 51 -9.90 2.45 -3.99
C GLY A 51 -9.37 1.14 -3.42
N VAL A 52 -8.61 0.40 -4.23
CA VAL A 52 -7.80 -0.73 -3.78
C VAL A 52 -6.51 -0.75 -4.57
N THR A 53 -5.41 -0.99 -3.87
CA THR A 53 -4.10 -1.19 -4.48
C THR A 53 -3.56 -2.57 -4.11
N LEU A 54 -3.19 -3.34 -5.12
CA LEU A 54 -2.47 -4.60 -4.98
C LEU A 54 -0.98 -4.35 -5.16
N LEU A 55 -0.22 -4.80 -4.17
CA LEU A 55 1.22 -4.62 -4.07
C LEU A 55 1.85 -6.01 -4.14
N GLY A 56 2.57 -6.27 -5.22
CA GLY A 56 3.29 -7.51 -5.46
C GLY A 56 4.67 -7.24 -6.04
N CYS A 57 5.48 -8.29 -6.20
CA CYS A 57 6.85 -8.14 -6.71
C CYS A 57 6.90 -7.31 -8.01
N ASN A 58 7.57 -6.15 -7.96
CA ASN A 58 7.69 -5.20 -9.08
C ASN A 58 6.35 -4.82 -9.75
N THR A 59 5.23 -5.00 -9.03
CA THR A 59 3.87 -4.93 -9.58
C THR A 59 3.00 -4.11 -8.64
N ILE A 60 2.40 -3.05 -9.17
CA ILE A 60 1.45 -2.20 -8.45
C ILE A 60 0.22 -2.09 -9.33
N ILE A 61 -0.93 -2.52 -8.83
CA ILE A 61 -2.19 -2.48 -9.56
C ILE A 61 -3.18 -1.71 -8.71
N SER A 62 -3.68 -0.60 -9.23
CA SER A 62 -4.70 0.21 -8.56
C SER A 62 -5.88 0.42 -9.50
N ASN A 63 -7.09 0.47 -8.96
CA ASN A 63 -8.26 0.92 -9.70
C ASN A 63 -8.30 2.45 -9.89
N GLU A 64 -7.37 3.18 -9.29
CA GLU A 64 -7.11 4.60 -9.63
C GLU A 64 -6.23 4.73 -10.89
N ASP A 65 -5.42 3.71 -11.24
CA ASP A 65 -4.55 3.65 -12.44
C ASP A 65 -5.27 2.95 -13.62
N ILE A 66 -6.41 3.51 -14.03
CA ILE A 66 -7.34 2.95 -15.03
C ILE A 66 -6.66 2.65 -16.39
N GLU A 67 -5.57 3.34 -16.74
CA GLU A 67 -4.94 3.25 -18.07
C GLU A 67 -4.32 1.87 -18.38
N TYR A 68 -3.87 1.13 -17.36
CA TYR A 68 -3.10 -0.10 -17.57
C TYR A 68 -3.96 -1.36 -17.64
N TRP A 69 -5.26 -1.25 -17.34
CA TRP A 69 -6.15 -2.39 -17.14
C TRP A 69 -7.52 -2.18 -17.80
N SER A 70 -7.61 -2.61 -19.06
CA SER A 70 -8.86 -2.65 -19.81
C SER A 70 -9.83 -3.68 -19.19
N GLY A 71 -10.70 -3.21 -18.29
CA GLY A 71 -11.73 -4.02 -17.65
C GLY A 71 -11.76 -3.95 -16.12
N ALA A 72 -10.83 -3.23 -15.47
CA ALA A 72 -10.98 -2.91 -14.05
C ALA A 72 -12.21 -1.99 -13.86
N PRO A 73 -13.07 -2.23 -12.85
CA PRO A 73 -14.10 -1.25 -12.50
C PRO A 73 -13.40 0.04 -12.05
N SER A 74 -14.01 1.21 -12.29
CA SER A 74 -13.48 2.55 -11.99
C SER A 74 -13.29 2.84 -10.48
N GLY A 75 -13.28 1.80 -9.65
CA GLY A 75 -13.51 1.85 -8.21
C GLY A 75 -14.40 0.68 -7.76
N LEU A 76 -14.28 0.20 -6.54
CA LEU A 76 -15.22 -0.78 -5.97
C LEU A 76 -16.49 -0.08 -5.50
N GLU A 77 -17.66 -0.55 -5.93
CA GLU A 77 -18.96 -0.02 -5.48
C GLU A 77 -19.29 -0.55 -4.08
N TRP A 78 -19.64 0.34 -3.15
CA TRP A 78 -20.06 -0.02 -1.79
C TRP A 78 -21.25 -0.99 -1.76
N ASN A 79 -21.32 -1.83 -0.73
CA ASN A 79 -22.38 -2.82 -0.53
C ASN A 79 -22.57 -3.80 -1.70
N LYS A 80 -21.51 -4.05 -2.47
CA LYS A 80 -21.54 -4.93 -3.64
C LYS A 80 -20.56 -6.08 -3.49
N LYS A 81 -21.05 -7.26 -3.85
CA LYS A 81 -20.30 -8.51 -3.86
C LYS A 81 -19.84 -8.86 -5.27
N ASP A 82 -18.88 -9.77 -5.35
CA ASP A 82 -18.43 -10.37 -6.61
C ASP A 82 -17.87 -9.38 -7.65
N GLN A 83 -17.16 -8.35 -7.17
CA GLN A 83 -16.51 -7.37 -8.03
C GLN A 83 -15.14 -7.88 -8.47
N VAL A 84 -15.04 -8.34 -9.72
CA VAL A 84 -13.87 -9.08 -10.20
C VAL A 84 -12.82 -8.18 -10.82
N PHE A 85 -11.58 -8.34 -10.37
CA PHE A 85 -10.37 -7.85 -11.02
C PHE A 85 -9.77 -9.01 -11.82
N THR A 86 -9.60 -8.82 -13.12
CA THR A 86 -9.17 -9.86 -14.09
C THR A 86 -7.87 -9.47 -14.78
N ASN A 87 -6.99 -10.43 -15.07
CA ASN A 87 -5.67 -10.21 -15.70
C ASN A 87 -4.55 -9.84 -14.73
N LEU A 88 -4.64 -10.27 -13.46
CA LEU A 88 -3.55 -10.11 -12.50
C LEU A 88 -2.30 -10.84 -13.00
N PRO A 89 -1.14 -10.15 -13.10
CA PRO A 89 0.14 -10.80 -13.32
C PRO A 89 0.36 -11.90 -12.28
N TYR A 90 0.65 -13.09 -12.74
CA TYR A 90 0.93 -14.22 -11.88
C TYR A 90 1.90 -15.15 -12.60
N GLY A 91 2.80 -15.78 -11.85
CA GLY A 91 3.80 -16.68 -12.40
C GLY A 91 5.11 -15.98 -12.78
N TYR A 92 5.87 -16.65 -13.64
CA TYR A 92 7.15 -16.15 -14.15
C TYR A 92 7.00 -14.89 -14.98
N GLN A 93 7.86 -13.92 -14.69
CA GLN A 93 7.95 -12.62 -15.35
C GLN A 93 9.42 -12.32 -15.70
N ILE A 94 9.62 -11.39 -16.65
CA ILE A 94 10.94 -10.84 -16.99
C ILE A 94 10.89 -9.34 -16.73
N ASP A 95 11.84 -8.82 -15.97
CA ASP A 95 11.98 -7.38 -15.81
C ASP A 95 12.47 -6.75 -17.11
N GLU A 96 11.70 -5.84 -17.71
CA GLU A 96 12.02 -5.27 -19.02
C GLU A 96 13.32 -4.45 -19.00
N LYS A 97 13.68 -3.89 -17.84
CA LYS A 97 14.86 -3.04 -17.69
C LYS A 97 16.15 -3.84 -17.55
N THR A 98 16.16 -4.88 -16.74
CA THR A 98 17.36 -5.68 -16.44
C THR A 98 17.40 -7.02 -17.18
N ASN A 99 16.29 -7.43 -17.79
CA ASN A 99 16.06 -8.76 -18.34
C ASN A 99 16.19 -9.89 -17.30
N ALA A 100 16.14 -9.55 -16.01
CA ALA A 100 16.22 -10.52 -14.92
C ALA A 100 14.87 -11.24 -14.73
N PRO A 101 14.86 -12.57 -14.53
CA PRO A 101 13.65 -13.29 -14.23
C PRO A 101 13.20 -13.06 -12.79
N TYR A 102 11.89 -12.99 -12.59
CA TYR A 102 11.27 -12.96 -11.26
C TYR A 102 9.92 -13.68 -11.30
N TYR A 103 9.33 -13.92 -10.13
CA TYR A 103 8.04 -14.58 -10.02
C TYR A 103 7.07 -13.72 -9.22
N VAL A 104 5.84 -13.59 -9.69
CA VAL A 104 4.76 -12.92 -8.97
C VAL A 104 3.80 -13.99 -8.45
N SER A 105 3.82 -14.24 -7.14
CA SER A 105 2.94 -15.22 -6.47
C SER A 105 2.14 -14.62 -5.32
N LYS A 106 2.69 -13.59 -4.66
CA LYS A 106 2.14 -13.01 -3.45
C LYS A 106 1.71 -11.56 -3.69
N TYR A 107 0.56 -11.22 -3.14
CA TYR A 107 0.03 -9.87 -3.13
C TYR A 107 -0.35 -9.45 -1.73
N TYR A 108 -0.13 -8.17 -1.46
CA TYR A 108 -0.68 -7.43 -0.35
C TYR A 108 -1.74 -6.46 -0.86
N ILE A 109 -2.78 -6.22 -0.06
CA ILE A 109 -3.91 -5.39 -0.44
C ILE A 109 -3.96 -4.16 0.46
N ALA A 110 -3.65 -2.99 -0.10
CA ALA A 110 -3.90 -1.72 0.55
C ALA A 110 -5.27 -1.19 0.13
N SER A 111 -6.06 -0.72 1.10
CA SER A 111 -7.29 0.03 0.82
C SER A 111 -7.29 1.31 1.66
N PRO A 112 -7.50 2.49 1.06
CA PRO A 112 -7.48 3.75 1.78
C PRO A 112 -8.65 3.85 2.77
N PRO A 113 -8.51 4.64 3.85
CA PRO A 113 -9.60 4.91 4.77
C PRO A 113 -10.71 5.74 4.09
N VAL A 114 -11.93 5.63 4.60
CA VAL A 114 -13.05 6.49 4.20
C VAL A 114 -13.12 7.69 5.14
N PHE A 115 -13.36 8.86 4.59
CA PHE A 115 -13.49 10.09 5.38
C PHE A 115 -14.27 11.16 4.61
N HIS A 116 -14.87 12.09 5.36
CA HIS A 116 -15.47 13.29 4.77
C HIS A 116 -14.36 14.25 4.31
N ARG A 117 -14.31 14.51 3.01
CA ARG A 117 -13.35 15.43 2.40
C ARG A 117 -13.87 16.86 2.42
N GLY A 118 -13.00 17.84 2.60
CA GLY A 118 -13.33 19.25 2.40
C GLY A 118 -13.54 19.60 0.93
N GLU A 119 -13.90 20.85 0.64
CA GLU A 119 -14.12 21.35 -0.74
C GLU A 119 -12.92 21.14 -1.68
N ASN A 120 -11.71 21.14 -1.12
CA ASN A 120 -10.45 20.89 -1.84
C ASN A 120 -10.09 19.40 -1.97
N GLY A 121 -10.97 18.48 -1.54
CA GLY A 121 -10.73 17.03 -1.58
C GLY A 121 -9.80 16.50 -0.49
N LYS A 122 -9.36 17.36 0.44
CA LYS A 122 -8.43 17.03 1.54
C LYS A 122 -9.17 16.90 2.88
N PRO A 123 -8.62 16.17 3.86
CA PRO A 123 -9.20 16.15 5.19
C PRO A 123 -9.16 17.53 5.84
N THR A 124 -10.19 17.83 6.63
CA THR A 124 -10.33 19.08 7.40
C THR A 124 -9.84 18.88 8.84
N LYS A 125 -9.86 19.96 9.63
CA LYS A 125 -9.55 19.87 11.07
C LYS A 125 -10.59 18.97 11.74
N ASN A 126 -10.11 17.99 12.52
CA ASN A 126 -10.92 16.99 13.22
C ASN A 126 -11.62 15.94 12.34
N THR A 127 -11.19 15.76 11.09
CA THR A 127 -11.69 14.66 10.25
C THR A 127 -11.52 13.32 10.95
N GLU A 128 -12.62 12.58 11.01
CA GLU A 128 -12.64 11.17 11.38
C GLU A 128 -12.46 10.30 10.14
N TYR A 129 -11.80 9.18 10.35
CA TYR A 129 -11.44 8.20 9.35
C TYR A 129 -12.01 6.87 9.77
N ASP A 130 -12.73 6.26 8.85
CA ASP A 130 -13.13 4.87 8.93
C ASP A 130 -12.03 4.02 8.29
N ILE A 131 -11.31 3.30 9.13
CA ILE A 131 -10.25 2.38 8.72
C ILE A 131 -10.91 1.00 8.64
N GLY A 132 -11.11 0.50 7.43
CA GLY A 132 -11.68 -0.82 7.23
C GLY A 132 -10.68 -1.95 7.46
N ILE A 133 -11.22 -3.15 7.64
CA ILE A 133 -10.50 -4.41 7.69
C ILE A 133 -10.54 -5.06 6.31
N VAL A 134 -9.38 -5.47 5.80
CA VAL A 134 -9.26 -6.24 4.57
C VAL A 134 -8.97 -7.70 4.94
N THR A 135 -9.79 -8.63 4.48
CA THR A 135 -9.65 -10.06 4.80
C THR A 135 -9.69 -10.94 3.54
N PRO A 136 -8.63 -11.72 3.25
CA PRO A 136 -7.30 -11.55 3.82
C PRO A 136 -6.68 -10.24 3.31
N ASP A 137 -5.75 -9.64 4.06
CA ASP A 137 -4.98 -8.46 3.66
C ASP A 137 -3.74 -8.81 2.80
N GLN A 138 -3.41 -10.10 2.74
CA GLN A 138 -2.39 -10.69 1.86
C GLN A 138 -2.80 -12.09 1.41
N PHE A 139 -2.34 -12.52 0.25
CA PHE A 139 -2.59 -13.86 -0.26
C PHE A 139 -1.48 -14.35 -1.18
N VAL A 140 -1.41 -15.67 -1.35
CA VAL A 140 -0.52 -16.34 -2.30
C VAL A 140 -1.39 -17.07 -3.32
N PHE A 141 -1.09 -16.84 -4.58
CA PHE A 141 -1.70 -17.55 -5.69
C PHE A 141 -1.01 -18.89 -5.93
N GLU A 142 -1.80 -19.94 -6.15
CA GLU A 142 -1.34 -21.30 -6.45
C GLU A 142 -2.21 -21.95 -7.53
N GLY A 143 -1.60 -22.76 -8.40
CA GLY A 143 -2.31 -23.51 -9.44
C GLY A 143 -2.54 -22.74 -10.75
N GLU A 144 -3.38 -23.32 -11.61
CA GLU A 144 -3.71 -22.75 -12.93
C GLU A 144 -4.91 -21.79 -12.81
N LYS A 145 -4.73 -20.54 -13.24
CA LYS A 145 -5.75 -19.47 -13.20
C LYS A 145 -6.37 -19.27 -11.80
N PRO A 146 -5.55 -18.96 -10.80
CA PRO A 146 -6.02 -18.86 -9.43
C PRO A 146 -7.00 -17.69 -9.23
N VAL A 147 -7.91 -17.88 -8.27
CA VAL A 147 -8.90 -16.88 -7.85
C VAL A 147 -8.78 -16.70 -6.35
N GLN A 148 -8.71 -15.44 -5.90
CA GLN A 148 -8.77 -15.09 -4.47
C GLN A 148 -10.05 -14.31 -4.17
N GLN A 149 -10.70 -14.64 -3.06
CA GLN A 149 -11.78 -13.83 -2.50
C GLN A 149 -11.25 -12.89 -1.42
N VAL A 150 -11.63 -11.62 -1.50
CA VAL A 150 -11.25 -10.56 -0.55
C VAL A 150 -12.50 -9.85 -0.08
N TYR A 151 -12.54 -9.58 1.22
CA TYR A 151 -13.59 -8.83 1.89
C TYR A 151 -13.02 -7.52 2.45
N LEU A 152 -13.72 -6.42 2.21
CA LEU A 152 -13.43 -5.11 2.78
C LEU A 152 -14.61 -4.73 3.66
N ASP A 153 -14.37 -4.60 4.96
CA ASP A 153 -15.40 -4.26 5.94
C ASP A 153 -14.97 -3.04 6.77
N TYR A 154 -15.68 -1.94 6.58
CA TYR A 154 -15.46 -0.68 7.27
C TYR A 154 -16.37 -0.53 8.49
N ASP A 155 -17.34 -1.43 8.65
CA ASP A 155 -18.33 -1.39 9.71
C ASP A 155 -17.92 -2.27 10.91
N ILE A 156 -16.61 -2.32 11.21
CA ILE A 156 -16.04 -3.12 12.31
C ILE A 156 -15.25 -2.27 13.30
N LEU A 157 -14.41 -1.35 12.84
CA LEU A 157 -13.49 -0.59 13.69
C LEU A 157 -14.11 0.76 14.09
N LYS A 158 -13.86 1.25 15.31
CA LYS A 158 -14.33 2.59 15.69
C LYS A 158 -13.60 3.66 14.87
N PRO A 159 -14.30 4.64 14.27
CA PRO A 159 -13.66 5.74 13.55
C PRO A 159 -12.60 6.46 14.38
N VAL A 160 -11.50 6.88 13.75
CA VAL A 160 -10.34 7.50 14.42
C VAL A 160 -9.99 8.84 13.82
N LYS A 161 -9.28 9.68 14.58
CA LYS A 161 -8.55 10.82 14.02
C LYS A 161 -7.13 10.37 13.67
N ILE A 162 -6.53 10.99 12.65
CA ILE A 162 -5.17 10.65 12.20
C ILE A 162 -4.22 11.83 12.44
N ALA A 163 -3.06 11.54 13.03
CA ALA A 163 -1.90 12.43 13.00
C ALA A 163 -0.92 11.95 11.92
N TYR A 164 -0.48 12.85 11.05
CA TYR A 164 0.46 12.53 9.99
C TYR A 164 1.89 12.77 10.47
N ILE A 165 2.75 11.77 10.29
CA ILE A 165 4.18 11.81 10.59
C ILE A 165 4.92 11.85 9.25
N PRO A 166 5.58 12.98 8.91
CA PRO A 166 6.29 13.12 7.65
C PRO A 166 7.41 12.08 7.50
N VAL A 167 7.53 11.55 6.28
CA VAL A 167 8.63 10.68 5.89
C VAL A 167 9.51 11.41 4.89
N VAL A 168 10.82 11.40 5.16
CA VAL A 168 11.86 11.88 4.25
C VAL A 168 12.51 10.67 3.59
N PHE A 169 12.71 10.75 2.29
CA PHE A 169 13.41 9.73 1.52
C PHE A 169 14.87 10.15 1.34
N ASP A 170 15.80 9.28 1.73
CA ASP A 170 17.22 9.49 1.48
C ASP A 170 17.54 9.48 -0.03
N THR A 171 18.62 10.12 -0.45
CA THR A 171 19.04 10.19 -1.86
C THR A 171 19.24 8.84 -2.55
N SER A 172 19.48 7.76 -1.80
CA SER A 172 19.48 6.38 -2.31
C SER A 172 18.20 6.03 -3.08
N PHE A 173 17.06 6.61 -2.70
CA PHE A 173 15.79 6.43 -3.38
C PHE A 173 15.87 6.91 -4.85
N ASP A 174 16.51 8.04 -5.13
CA ASP A 174 16.63 8.57 -6.50
C ASP A 174 17.55 7.71 -7.37
N LEU A 175 18.62 7.17 -6.78
CA LEU A 175 19.52 6.23 -7.44
C LEU A 175 18.77 4.97 -7.91
N TRP A 176 17.94 4.41 -7.02
CA TRP A 176 17.23 3.15 -7.25
C TRP A 176 15.87 3.31 -7.94
N LYS A 177 15.35 4.55 -8.07
CA LYS A 177 14.07 4.89 -8.72
C LYS A 177 12.84 4.15 -8.14
N ILE A 178 12.78 3.99 -6.82
CA ILE A 178 11.68 3.30 -6.10
C ILE A 178 10.58 4.25 -5.65
N ASP A 179 9.52 4.43 -6.42
CA ASP A 179 8.52 5.43 -6.04
C ASP A 179 7.60 5.01 -4.90
N VAL A 180 7.33 3.71 -4.76
CA VAL A 180 6.33 3.17 -3.84
C VAL A 180 6.97 2.27 -2.80
N ILE A 181 6.62 2.49 -1.53
CA ILE A 181 7.14 1.76 -0.39
C ILE A 181 5.97 1.11 0.35
N PRO A 182 5.74 -0.20 0.19
CA PRO A 182 4.69 -0.91 0.87
C PRO A 182 5.07 -1.18 2.34
N PHE A 183 4.09 -1.07 3.23
CA PHE A 183 4.25 -1.35 4.65
C PHE A 183 3.01 -2.03 5.20
N THR A 184 3.20 -2.85 6.23
CA THR A 184 2.11 -3.36 7.07
C THR A 184 2.02 -2.56 8.36
N VAL A 185 0.82 -2.51 8.91
CA VAL A 185 0.54 -1.92 10.20
C VAL A 185 -0.10 -2.95 11.11
N ALA A 186 0.28 -2.93 12.38
CA ALA A 186 -0.36 -3.72 13.42
C ALA A 186 -0.66 -2.81 14.61
N CYS A 187 -1.88 -2.91 15.13
CA CYS A 187 -2.33 -2.11 16.25
C CYS A 187 -3.10 -2.99 17.23
N LYS A 188 -2.58 -3.18 18.45
CA LYS A 188 -3.15 -4.13 19.41
C LYS A 188 -4.33 -3.56 20.19
N ASP A 189 -4.35 -2.26 20.37
CA ASP A 189 -5.34 -1.54 21.16
C ASP A 189 -6.42 -0.84 20.31
N PHE A 190 -6.49 -1.13 19.00
CA PHE A 190 -7.51 -0.59 18.11
C PHE A 190 -8.90 -1.12 18.52
N PRO A 191 -9.83 -0.27 18.99
CA PRO A 191 -11.12 -0.74 19.48
C PRO A 191 -12.08 -1.04 18.32
N TRP A 192 -12.81 -2.13 18.44
CA TRP A 192 -13.91 -2.47 17.54
C TRP A 192 -15.18 -1.72 17.94
N LEU A 193 -16.10 -1.54 17.00
CA LEU A 193 -17.43 -1.03 17.27
C LEU A 193 -18.14 -1.92 18.28
N ASP A 194 -18.84 -1.29 19.21
CA ASP A 194 -19.62 -1.97 20.24
C ASP A 194 -20.91 -2.51 19.63
N LYS A 195 -20.78 -3.67 18.98
CA LYS A 195 -21.88 -4.46 18.45
C LYS A 195 -21.94 -5.72 19.29
N ASN A 196 -23.14 -6.19 19.63
CA ASN A 196 -23.42 -7.41 20.41
C ASN A 196 -22.68 -8.70 19.92
N LEU A 197 -21.96 -8.64 18.79
CA LEU A 197 -21.14 -9.68 18.20
C LEU A 197 -19.69 -9.69 18.71
N TYR A 198 -19.17 -8.56 19.22
CA TYR A 198 -17.74 -8.32 19.47
C TYR A 198 -17.49 -7.54 20.78
N ASP A 199 -17.94 -8.09 21.92
CA ASP A 199 -17.75 -7.47 23.23
C ASP A 199 -16.26 -7.22 23.54
N ASP A 200 -15.89 -5.96 23.79
CA ASP A 200 -14.54 -5.50 24.13
C ASP A 200 -13.43 -5.94 23.16
N ALA A 201 -13.78 -6.30 21.92
CA ALA A 201 -12.83 -6.72 20.91
C ALA A 201 -11.87 -5.57 20.55
N ARG A 202 -10.58 -5.92 20.44
CA ARG A 202 -9.51 -5.01 20.06
C ARG A 202 -8.55 -5.70 19.11
N SER A 203 -7.81 -4.87 18.40
CA SER A 203 -6.76 -5.16 17.43
C SER A 203 -7.17 -4.92 15.98
N ALA A 204 -6.22 -4.48 15.18
CA ALA A 204 -6.36 -4.35 13.74
C ALA A 204 -5.00 -4.51 13.08
N SER A 205 -5.00 -5.01 11.85
CA SER A 205 -3.86 -4.93 10.94
C SER A 205 -4.32 -4.41 9.60
N GLY A 206 -3.37 -3.93 8.81
CA GLY A 206 -3.64 -3.49 7.45
C GLY A 206 -2.37 -3.26 6.67
N ILE A 207 -2.55 -2.90 5.40
CA ILE A 207 -1.46 -2.59 4.48
C ILE A 207 -1.62 -1.16 4.00
N GLY A 208 -0.52 -0.42 3.97
CA GLY A 208 -0.42 0.88 3.35
C GLY A 208 0.75 0.94 2.38
N SER A 209 0.84 2.05 1.67
CA SER A 209 2.01 2.37 0.85
C SER A 209 2.31 3.86 0.92
N LEU A 210 3.60 4.18 0.94
CA LEU A 210 4.06 5.54 0.66
C LEU A 210 4.30 5.68 -0.84
N ASN A 211 4.07 6.87 -1.39
CA ASN A 211 4.43 7.19 -2.76
C ASN A 211 5.18 8.53 -2.81
N ARG A 212 6.47 8.50 -3.15
CA ARG A 212 7.31 9.71 -3.17
C ARG A 212 6.85 10.76 -4.17
N LYS A 213 6.13 10.34 -5.22
CA LYS A 213 5.68 11.22 -6.30
C LYS A 213 4.38 11.95 -5.95
N ILE A 214 3.71 11.52 -4.89
CA ILE A 214 2.43 12.07 -4.45
C ILE A 214 2.63 12.66 -3.04
N PRO A 215 2.73 13.99 -2.90
CA PRO A 215 3.02 14.64 -1.61
C PRO A 215 2.12 14.18 -0.46
N GLU A 216 0.84 13.94 -0.73
CA GLU A 216 -0.14 13.45 0.24
C GLU A 216 0.16 12.02 0.76
N LEU A 217 0.94 11.22 0.03
CA LEU A 217 1.30 9.85 0.36
C LEU A 217 2.77 9.73 0.84
N THR A 218 3.35 10.82 1.33
CA THR A 218 4.71 10.86 1.91
C THR A 218 4.70 10.90 3.44
N SER A 219 3.60 10.52 4.07
CA SER A 219 3.46 10.53 5.53
C SER A 219 2.88 9.21 6.02
N LEU A 220 3.39 8.74 7.16
CA LEU A 220 2.76 7.67 7.92
C LEU A 220 1.63 8.26 8.77
N PHE A 221 0.60 7.47 9.04
CA PHE A 221 -0.53 7.88 9.86
C PHE A 221 -0.46 7.22 11.24
N LEU A 222 -0.67 8.02 12.28
CA LEU A 222 -0.77 7.59 13.67
C LEU A 222 -2.20 7.86 14.17
N PRO A 223 -3.03 6.81 14.30
CA PRO A 223 -4.39 6.94 14.80
C PRO A 223 -4.44 7.41 16.26
N TYR A 224 -5.45 8.23 16.58
CA TYR A 224 -5.72 8.66 17.94
C TYR A 224 -7.21 8.93 18.19
N TYR A 225 -7.59 8.83 19.46
CA TYR A 225 -8.84 9.36 19.99
C TYR A 225 -8.57 10.66 20.74
N GLN A 226 -9.55 11.56 20.74
CA GLN A 226 -9.47 12.83 21.45
C GLN A 226 -10.65 12.91 22.41
N ASP A 227 -10.37 13.18 23.68
CA ASP A 227 -11.41 13.40 24.68
C ASP A 227 -12.00 14.80 24.50
N GLU A 228 -13.25 14.85 24.02
CA GLU A 228 -13.95 16.10 23.70
C GLU A 228 -14.35 16.88 24.96
N ASP A 229 -14.47 16.22 26.11
CA ASP A 229 -14.92 16.81 27.38
C ASP A 229 -13.76 17.41 28.21
N SER A 230 -12.52 17.27 27.73
CA SER A 230 -11.34 17.76 28.45
C SER A 230 -10.97 19.20 28.05
N THR A 231 -10.83 20.10 29.04
CA THR A 231 -10.31 21.47 28.85
C THR A 231 -8.88 21.49 28.28
N ASN A 232 -8.18 20.36 28.35
CA ASN A 232 -6.85 20.12 27.79
C ASN A 232 -6.87 18.98 26.75
N GLN A 233 -7.83 18.99 25.81
CA GLN A 233 -7.89 18.21 24.55
C GLN A 233 -6.78 17.15 24.36
N LYS A 234 -6.78 16.10 25.20
CA LYS A 234 -5.67 15.16 25.25
C LYS A 234 -5.84 14.14 24.12
N LYS A 235 -4.80 13.99 23.30
CA LYS A 235 -4.74 12.95 22.27
C LYS A 235 -4.29 11.64 22.89
N HIS A 236 -5.07 10.60 22.66
CA HIS A 236 -4.81 9.22 23.05
C HIS A 236 -4.36 8.45 21.80
N PHE A 237 -3.04 8.41 21.57
CA PHE A 237 -2.46 7.70 20.44
C PHE A 237 -2.49 6.19 20.64
N LEU A 238 -2.87 5.47 19.59
CA LEU A 238 -2.91 4.01 19.57
C LEU A 238 -1.52 3.41 19.42
N ASP A 239 -1.32 2.21 19.96
CA ASP A 239 -0.09 1.43 19.85
C ASP A 239 0.06 0.90 18.42
N PHE A 240 0.72 1.68 17.55
CA PHE A 240 0.71 1.51 16.11
C PHE A 240 2.09 1.16 15.57
N GLU A 241 2.31 -0.12 15.29
CA GLU A 241 3.55 -0.65 14.74
C GLU A 241 3.51 -0.65 13.21
N VAL A 242 4.55 -0.14 12.56
CA VAL A 242 4.70 -0.09 11.11
C VAL A 242 5.92 -0.89 10.70
N THR A 243 5.75 -1.85 9.79
CA THR A 243 6.83 -2.68 9.24
C THR A 243 6.91 -2.55 7.72
N ILE A 244 8.11 -2.32 7.19
CA ILE A 244 8.33 -2.28 5.74
C ILE A 244 8.22 -3.68 5.14
N LEU A 245 7.46 -3.81 4.04
CA LEU A 245 7.24 -5.07 3.33
C LEU A 245 8.39 -5.39 2.37
N ASN A 246 9.57 -5.67 2.94
CA ASN A 246 10.77 -6.05 2.20
C ASN A 246 10.66 -7.43 1.54
N ASP A 247 9.60 -8.20 1.76
CA ASP A 247 9.40 -9.50 1.13
C ASP A 247 8.83 -9.42 -0.30
N ILE A 248 8.41 -8.23 -0.74
CA ILE A 248 7.90 -7.98 -2.11
C ILE A 248 8.67 -6.89 -2.87
N LEU A 249 9.71 -6.29 -2.27
CA LEU A 249 10.52 -5.24 -2.90
C LEU A 249 11.61 -5.83 -3.81
N PHE A 250 11.31 -6.03 -5.09
CA PHE A 250 12.24 -6.60 -6.07
C PHE A 250 13.61 -5.91 -6.07
N HIS A 251 14.72 -6.60 -5.71
CA HIS A 251 16.10 -6.08 -5.63
C HIS A 251 16.41 -4.97 -4.61
N HIS A 252 15.48 -4.63 -3.73
CA HIS A 252 15.69 -3.52 -2.79
C HIS A 252 15.37 -3.92 -1.37
N GLU A 253 16.11 -3.34 -0.44
CA GLU A 253 15.88 -3.44 0.99
C GLU A 253 15.72 -2.02 1.55
N ILE A 254 14.54 -1.74 2.10
CA ILE A 254 14.18 -0.45 2.67
C ILE A 254 14.10 -0.55 4.18
N TYR A 255 14.61 0.46 4.88
CA TYR A 255 14.60 0.53 6.34
C TYR A 255 14.44 1.96 6.84
N PHE A 256 13.93 2.07 8.07
CA PHE A 256 13.94 3.28 8.85
C PHE A 256 15.32 3.49 9.48
N LYS A 257 15.78 4.74 9.50
CA LYS A 257 16.90 5.14 10.36
C LYS A 257 16.38 6.01 11.48
N VAL A 258 16.25 5.42 12.67
CA VAL A 258 15.73 6.10 13.87
C VAL A 258 16.81 6.04 14.94
N ASP A 259 17.18 7.21 15.48
CA ASP A 259 18.26 7.35 16.48
C ASP A 259 19.61 6.74 16.04
N GLY A 260 19.89 6.75 14.74
CA GLY A 260 21.11 6.16 14.17
C GLY A 260 21.05 4.65 13.94
N GLU A 261 19.99 3.97 14.38
CA GLU A 261 19.79 2.53 14.20
C GLU A 261 18.99 2.21 12.94
N LYS A 262 19.44 1.17 12.22
CA LYS A 262 18.69 0.56 11.10
C LYS A 262 17.56 -0.29 11.67
N LYS A 263 16.31 0.04 11.34
CA LYS A 263 15.10 -0.67 11.79
C LYS A 263 14.18 -0.96 10.61
N TYR A 264 13.55 -2.13 10.62
CA TYR A 264 12.55 -2.51 9.60
C TYR A 264 11.11 -2.36 10.11
N SER A 265 10.96 -2.31 11.43
CA SER A 265 9.73 -2.00 12.14
C SER A 265 9.96 -0.85 13.11
N ILE A 266 8.98 0.03 13.25
CA ILE A 266 8.96 1.11 14.24
C ILE A 266 7.58 1.23 14.87
N ASN A 267 7.55 1.54 16.17
CA ASN A 267 6.34 1.93 16.85
C ASN A 267 6.12 3.45 16.72
N LEU A 268 5.06 3.86 16.02
CA LEU A 268 4.82 5.28 15.74
C LEU A 268 4.39 6.07 16.97
N LYS A 269 3.74 5.43 17.96
CA LYS A 269 3.38 6.07 19.22
C LYS A 269 4.62 6.39 20.03
N GLU A 270 5.50 5.41 20.21
CA GLU A 270 6.77 5.61 20.91
C GLU A 270 7.64 6.65 20.21
N PHE A 271 7.73 6.58 18.87
CA PHE A 271 8.43 7.58 18.07
C PHE A 271 7.84 8.99 18.30
N TYR A 272 6.51 9.13 18.20
CA TYR A 272 5.83 10.40 18.42
C TYR A 272 6.11 10.95 19.82
N GLU A 273 5.93 10.14 20.87
CA GLU A 273 6.13 10.57 22.25
C GLU A 273 7.56 11.01 22.53
N LYS A 274 8.55 10.33 21.94
CA LYS A 274 9.97 10.65 22.07
C LYS A 274 10.37 11.93 21.32
N HIS A 275 9.84 12.14 20.11
CA HIS A 275 10.33 13.19 19.20
C HIS A 275 9.44 14.43 19.11
N ARG A 276 8.21 14.42 19.66
CA ARG A 276 7.27 15.57 19.59
C ARG A 276 7.76 16.88 20.21
N GLN A 277 8.79 16.84 21.06
CA GLN A 277 9.39 18.03 21.68
C GLN A 277 10.69 18.48 20.99
N GLY A 278 11.19 17.70 20.02
CA GLY A 278 12.40 18.02 19.28
C GLY A 278 12.18 18.98 18.11
N GLU A 279 13.26 19.53 17.57
CA GLU A 279 13.22 20.50 16.46
C GLU A 279 12.75 19.88 15.12
N LYS A 280 12.82 18.55 14.97
CA LYS A 280 12.39 17.82 13.76
C LYS A 280 11.69 16.51 14.12
N MET A 281 10.40 16.44 13.83
CA MET A 281 9.58 15.23 13.93
C MET A 281 9.39 14.61 12.53
N GLU A 282 10.47 14.03 11.98
CA GLU A 282 10.48 13.38 10.66
C GLU A 282 11.15 12.01 10.74
N ILE A 283 10.62 11.04 9.98
CA ILE A 283 11.20 9.69 9.85
C ILE A 283 11.96 9.64 8.54
N THR A 284 13.22 9.23 8.54
CA THR A 284 13.98 9.03 7.29
C THR A 284 14.01 7.57 6.89
N LEU A 285 13.64 7.30 5.64
CA LEU A 285 13.81 6.00 4.99
C LEU A 285 15.08 5.96 4.16
N TYR A 286 15.73 4.80 4.18
CA TYR A 286 16.91 4.48 3.38
C TYR A 286 16.63 3.26 2.50
N CYS A 287 17.34 3.17 1.38
CA CYS A 287 17.24 2.07 0.45
C CYS A 287 18.63 1.52 0.09
N ASP A 288 18.83 0.24 0.38
CA ASP A 288 19.97 -0.53 -0.08
C ASP A 288 19.56 -1.43 -1.26
N TYR A 289 20.49 -1.69 -2.18
CA TYR A 289 20.32 -2.72 -3.19
C TYR A 289 20.62 -4.10 -2.59
N ARG A 290 19.91 -5.13 -3.05
CA ARG A 290 20.21 -6.54 -2.74
C ARG A 290 20.18 -7.40 -4.00
N ASP A 291 21.17 -8.29 -4.11
CA ASP A 291 21.25 -9.27 -5.19
C ASP A 291 20.19 -10.36 -5.03
N GLU A 292 20.00 -10.84 -3.81
CA GLU A 292 19.05 -11.93 -3.54
C GLU A 292 17.61 -11.43 -3.62
N LEU A 293 16.81 -12.07 -4.48
CA LEU A 293 15.38 -11.78 -4.57
C LEU A 293 14.66 -12.14 -3.28
N PRO A 294 13.71 -11.31 -2.81
CA PRO A 294 12.91 -11.67 -1.66
C PRO A 294 11.96 -12.84 -1.96
N CYS A 295 11.44 -13.46 -0.91
CA CYS A 295 10.57 -14.64 -1.04
C CYS A 295 9.31 -14.38 -1.88
N GLY A 296 8.69 -13.21 -1.79
CA GLY A 296 7.51 -12.85 -2.61
C GLY A 296 7.82 -12.60 -4.09
N CYS A 297 9.10 -12.55 -4.46
CA CYS A 297 9.60 -12.42 -5.83
C CYS A 297 10.16 -13.73 -6.40
N LYS A 298 10.08 -14.83 -5.65
CA LYS A 298 10.57 -16.17 -6.02
C LYS A 298 9.38 -17.09 -6.27
N GLU A 299 9.61 -18.12 -7.09
CA GLU A 299 8.62 -19.18 -7.26
C GLU A 299 8.36 -19.84 -5.90
N PRO A 300 7.10 -20.06 -5.49
CA PRO A 300 6.79 -20.78 -4.27
C PRO A 300 7.46 -22.16 -4.28
N SER A 301 8.23 -22.49 -3.26
CA SER A 301 8.83 -23.82 -3.15
C SER A 301 7.72 -24.87 -3.10
N SER A 302 7.69 -25.79 -4.07
CA SER A 302 6.70 -26.88 -4.20
C SER A 302 6.74 -27.93 -3.07
N SER A 303 7.47 -27.67 -1.97
CA SER A 303 7.65 -28.59 -0.86
C SER A 303 6.44 -28.58 0.09
N LYS A 304 5.33 -29.18 -0.34
CA LYS A 304 4.28 -29.79 0.50
C LYS A 304 3.30 -30.63 -0.31
N LEU A 305 3.81 -31.46 -1.22
CA LEU A 305 3.08 -32.60 -1.79
C LEU A 305 4.00 -33.82 -1.87
N ASP A 306 4.71 -34.10 -0.76
CA ASP A 306 5.04 -35.49 -0.45
C ASP A 306 3.71 -36.18 -0.18
N LYS A 307 3.18 -36.83 -1.22
CA LYS A 307 2.20 -37.89 -1.11
C LYS A 307 2.72 -38.85 -0.02
N LYS A 308 2.13 -38.78 1.17
CA LYS A 308 2.03 -39.98 2.01
C LYS A 308 1.08 -40.93 1.30
N THR A 309 1.60 -41.61 0.30
CA THR A 309 1.18 -42.98 0.00
C THR A 309 1.77 -43.86 1.07
N GLU A 310 0.94 -44.21 2.05
CA GLU A 310 0.91 -45.51 2.73
C GLU A 310 -0.51 -45.74 3.25
#